data_AF-H9VKV3-F1
#
_entry.id   AF-H9VKV3-F1
#
_cell.length_a   1.000
_cell.length_b   1.000
_cell.length_c   1.000
_cell.angle_alpha   90.00
_cell.angle_beta   90.00
_cell.angle_gamma   90.00
#
_symmetry.space_group_name_H-M   'P 1'
#
loop_
_entity.id
_entity.type
_entity.pdbx_description
1 polymer ?
#
loop_
_entity_poly.entity_id
_entity_poly.type
_entity_poly.pdbx_seq_one_letter_code
_entity_poly.pdbx_strand_id
1 'polypeptide(L)' 'VVPSVLKFNFYGQKRSFTVQFKRVVQTRGYVFGSLSWVNGKQRVRIPLVVGCFAS' A
#
# COMPACT_ATOMS: atom_id res chain seq x y z
N VAL A 1 4.56 -2.00 4.79
CA VAL A 1 3.87 -0.74 5.16
C VAL A 1 4.05 -0.51 6.65
N VAL A 2 4.29 0.72 7.08
CA VAL A 2 4.46 1.07 8.50
C VAL A 2 3.62 2.32 8.83
N PRO A 3 2.75 2.28 9.85
CA PRO A 3 2.31 1.07 10.57
C PRO A 3 1.43 0.17 9.69
N SER A 4 1.34 -1.11 10.03
CA SER A 4 0.45 -2.07 9.34
C SER A 4 -1.00 -1.96 9.81
N VAL A 5 -1.23 -1.50 11.04
CA VAL A 5 -2.56 -1.32 11.64
C VAL A 5 -2.82 0.17 11.85
N LEU A 6 -3.95 0.65 11.32
CA LEU A 6 -4.43 2.02 11.53
C LEU A 6 -5.61 1.99 12.50
N LYS A 7 -5.41 2.49 13.72
CA LYS A 7 -6.46 2.60 14.75
C LYS A 7 -7.13 3.97 14.67
N PHE A 8 -8.46 3.97 14.61
CA PHE A 8 -9.29 5.17 14.63
C PHE A 8 -10.20 5.10 15.85
N ASN A 9 -10.15 6.10 16.73
CA ASN A 9 -10.93 6.10 17.97
C ASN A 9 -12.19 6.98 17.87
N PHE A 10 -12.18 7.97 16.98
CA PHE A 10 -13.29 8.88 16.74
C PHE A 10 -13.31 9.37 15.29
N TYR A 11 -14.46 9.91 14.87
CA TYR A 11 -14.67 10.41 13.52
C TYR A 11 -13.77 11.61 13.19
N GLY A 12 -13.30 11.69 11.95
CA GLY A 12 -12.45 12.81 11.48
C GLY A 12 -10.95 12.64 11.76
N GLN A 13 -10.52 11.59 12.46
CA GLN A 13 -9.09 11.28 12.62
C GLN A 13 -8.41 10.99 11.27
N LYS A 14 -7.22 11.56 11.07
CA LYS A 14 -6.34 11.24 9.94
C LYS A 14 -5.17 10.40 10.45
N ARG A 15 -4.80 9.36 9.69
CA ARG A 15 -3.66 8.49 10.00
C ARG A 15 -2.76 8.41 8.79
N SER A 16 -1.46 8.62 9.01
CA SER A 16 -0.43 8.49 7.99
C SER A 16 0.16 7.08 7.99
N PHE A 17 0.61 6.62 6.82
CA PHE A 17 1.32 5.36 6.65
C PHE A 17 2.39 5.55 5.57
N THR A 18 3.45 4.74 5.66
CA THR A 18 4.52 4.73 4.67
C THR A 18 4.62 3.36 4.03
N VAL A 19 4.64 3.33 2.69
CA VAL A 19 4.90 2.12 1.91
C VAL A 19 6.34 2.18 1.41
N GLN A 20 7.15 1.19 1.79
CA GLN A 20 8.50 1.02 1.28
C GLN A 20 8.52 -0.16 0.31
N PHE A 21 8.97 0.08 -0.91
CA PHE A 21 9.17 -0.95 -1.92
C PHE A 21 10.65 -1.32 -1.96
N LYS A 22 10.95 -2.62 -1.99
CA LYS A 22 12.28 -3.13 -2.28
C LYS A 22 12.26 -3.77 -3.66
N ARG A 23 13.19 -3.38 -4.52
CA ARG A 23 13.38 -4.01 -5.83
C ARG A 23 14.11 -5.33 -5.63
N VAL A 24 13.42 -6.44 -5.91
CA VAL A 24 13.99 -7.79 -5.76
C VAL A 24 14.47 -8.37 -7.09
N VAL A 25 13.94 -7.90 -8.23
CA VAL A 25 14.28 -8.44 -9.56
C VAL A 25 14.47 -7.31 -10.58
N GLN A 26 15.38 -7.52 -11.55
CA GLN A 26 15.48 -6.76 -12.80
C GLN A 26 14.37 -7.17 -13.78
N THR A 27 13.10 -7.03 -13.39
CA THR A 27 11.99 -7.23 -14.34
C THR A 27 11.83 -5.96 -15.17
N ARG A 28 11.84 -6.07 -16.51
CA ARG A 28 11.39 -4.98 -17.39
C ARG A 28 9.86 -5.02 -17.47
N GLY A 29 9.20 -3.88 -17.33
CA GLY A 29 7.73 -3.76 -17.45
C GLY A 29 7.05 -3.30 -16.17
N TYR A 30 5.77 -3.67 -16.00
CA TYR A 30 4.93 -3.24 -14.87
C TYR A 30 4.66 -4.37 -13.90
N VAL A 31 4.77 -4.07 -12.61
CA VAL A 31 4.31 -4.94 -11.51
C VAL A 31 3.07 -4.32 -10.89
N PHE A 32 2.00 -5.11 -10.83
CA PHE A 32 0.71 -4.70 -10.26
C PHE A 32 0.52 -5.33 -8.89
N GLY A 33 -0.05 -4.57 -7.97
CA GLY A 33 -0.40 -5.04 -6.64
C GLY A 33 -1.46 -4.18 -6.01
N SER A 34 -1.78 -4.47 -4.75
CA SER A 34 -2.64 -3.59 -3.96
C SER A 34 -2.33 -3.68 -2.49
N LEU A 35 -2.55 -2.58 -1.79
CA LEU A 35 -2.57 -2.51 -0.34
C LEU A 35 -4.03 -2.47 0.12
N SER A 36 -4.35 -3.16 1.21
CA SER A 36 -5.71 -3.15 1.75
C SER A 36 -5.72 -3.17 3.26
N TRP A 37 -6.61 -2.38 3.85
CA TRP A 37 -6.99 -2.47 5.26
C TRP A 37 -8.42 -2.98 5.36
N VAL A 38 -8.66 -3.88 6.31
CA VAL A 38 -9.94 -4.53 6.53
C VAL A 38 -10.22 -4.55 8.03
N ASN A 39 -11.44 -4.22 8.44
CA ASN A 39 -11.86 -4.25 9.85
C ASN A 39 -13.06 -5.19 10.09
N GLY A 40 -13.31 -6.13 9.17
CA GLY A 40 -14.46 -7.04 9.20
C GLY A 40 -15.74 -6.47 8.55
N LYS A 41 -15.92 -5.13 8.53
CA LYS A 41 -17.08 -4.47 7.91
C LYS A 41 -16.74 -3.68 6.65
N GLN A 42 -15.61 -2.97 6.69
CA GLN A 42 -15.13 -2.08 5.64
C GLN A 42 -13.82 -2.62 5.08
N ARG A 43 -13.64 -2.41 3.77
CA ARG A 43 -12.39 -2.70 3.06
C ARG A 43 -11.97 -1.45 2.31
N VAL A 44 -10.79 -0.93 2.65
CA VAL A 44 -10.16 0.17 1.92
C VAL A 44 -9.04 -0.43 1.08
N ARG A 45 -9.12 -0.31 -0.24
CA ARG A 45 -8.14 -0.85 -1.18
C ARG A 45 -7.47 0.28 -1.95
N ILE A 46 -6.14 0.23 -2.01
CA ILE A 46 -5.31 1.14 -2.81
C ILE A 46 -4.60 0.29 -3.88
N PRO A 47 -4.91 0.46 -5.18
CA PRO A 47 -4.16 -0.18 -6.25
C PRO A 47 -2.78 0.45 -6.37
N LEU A 48 -1.77 -0.38 -6.62
CA LEU A 48 -0.37 0.03 -6.75
C LEU A 48 0.20 -0.52 -8.06
N VAL A 49 0.91 0.33 -8.79
CA VAL A 49 1.61 -0.04 -10.03
C VAL A 49 3.05 0.45 -9.92
N VAL A 50 3.99 -0.44 -10.14
CA VAL A 50 5.42 -0.14 -10.17
C VAL A 50 5.94 -0.39 -11.57
N GLY A 51 6.34 0.69 -12.27
CA GLY A 51 7.04 0.59 -13.54
C GLY A 51 8.53 0.37 -13.31
N CYS A 52 9.11 -0.66 -13.92
CA CYS A 52 10.54 -0.92 -13.91
C CYS A 52 11.05 -0.85 -15.36
N PHE A 53 11.65 0.29 -15.68
CA PHE A 53 12.30 0.54 -16.96
C PHE A 53 13.82 0.39 -16.75
N ALA A 54 14.49 -0.28 -17.68
CA ALA A 54 15.95 -0.26 -17.71
C ALA A 54 16.39 1.13 -18.16
N SER A 55 17.27 1.76 -17.38
CA SER A 55 18.05 2.94 -17.77
C SER A 55 19.20 2.54 -18.69
#